data_AF-A0A662J6Z8-F1
#
_entry.id   AF-A0A662J6Z8-F1
#
_cell.length_a   1.000
_cell.length_b   1.000
_cell.length_c   1.000
_cell.angle_alpha   90.00
_cell.angle_beta   90.00
_cell.angle_gamma   90.00
#
_symmetry.space_group_name_H-M   'P 1'
#
loop_
_entity.id
_entity.type
_entity.pdbx_description
1 polymer ?
#
loop_
_entity_poly.entity_id
_entity_poly.type
_entity_poly.pdbx_seq_one_letter_code
_entity_poly.pdbx_strand_id
1 'polypeptide(L)'
;MEALSEKPITELSAIEENLLLYRWQGVVLGKELTFIIDRCVGCGLCVKVCPTNAISLGPIKEVASGKLEAPLIMIDEGKCVICPLCSSICPTHALKVNIEHEEEYPRVEGSISIDGDKCIPCHLCERVCPRVAIKAKVEVAKKEDLVKYETADRYAEGKIAVDLEKCCYCGLCEDLCDALRIEWTQPEAPSFKPGLTIIVNEELCDYCGLCEEICPTDAIKVECTKAAPRVVEKPRVSGSVEVDEELCVYCGLCAKVCPTEAVSCEPPFDGEVVMVNPDKCDPSGCKNCINICPTKAIYVSKAVGPDKVSAVKEACIYCGACEEACPVEALEVRRKHMRIEKGRAPWSASYEEFFKKVLEGYRAPRGELYARKVELPTEEYVPPPPRPIPPLPAGFELVKRRVEEAIKIFASPKVRILFERGDLERLRKEFSGVE
;
A
#
# COMPACT_ATOMS: atom_id res chain seq x y z
N MET A 1 -21.48 -39.54 -3.32
CA MET A 1 -22.18 -38.61 -4.25
C MET A 1 -22.79 -37.40 -3.53
N GLU A 2 -23.03 -37.43 -2.22
CA GLU A 2 -23.53 -36.27 -1.45
C GLU A 2 -22.49 -35.13 -1.29
N ALA A 3 -21.18 -35.42 -1.31
CA ALA A 3 -20.13 -34.41 -1.17
C ALA A 3 -19.91 -33.48 -2.40
N LEU A 4 -20.63 -33.71 -3.52
CA LEU A 4 -20.51 -32.89 -4.74
C LEU A 4 -21.48 -31.70 -4.77
N SER A 5 -22.41 -31.59 -3.81
CA SER A 5 -23.39 -30.50 -3.75
C SER A 5 -23.05 -29.38 -2.76
N GLU A 6 -22.03 -29.56 -1.91
CA GLU A 6 -21.62 -28.51 -0.98
C GLU A 6 -20.78 -27.47 -1.72
N LYS A 7 -21.25 -26.23 -1.71
CA LYS A 7 -20.53 -25.10 -2.30
C LYS A 7 -19.26 -24.88 -1.48
N PRO A 8 -18.06 -24.92 -2.09
CA PRO A 8 -16.83 -24.69 -1.36
C PRO A 8 -16.81 -23.25 -0.83
N ILE A 9 -16.56 -23.14 0.48
CA ILE A 9 -16.49 -21.87 1.22
C ILE A 9 -15.04 -21.60 1.61
N THR A 10 -14.71 -20.32 1.70
CA THR A 10 -13.46 -19.91 2.36
C THR A 10 -13.72 -19.90 3.86
N GLU A 11 -12.72 -20.29 4.64
CA GLU A 11 -12.77 -20.27 6.10
C GLU A 11 -11.49 -19.63 6.64
N LEU A 12 -11.62 -18.81 7.68
CA LEU A 12 -10.49 -18.31 8.44
C LEU A 12 -9.95 -19.45 9.31
N SER A 13 -8.86 -20.07 8.84
CA SER A 13 -8.28 -21.28 9.43
C SER A 13 -7.36 -21.03 10.62
N ALA A 14 -6.66 -19.89 10.64
CA ALA A 14 -5.79 -19.51 11.76
C ALA A 14 -5.70 -18.00 11.91
N ILE A 15 -5.56 -17.56 13.16
CA ILE A 15 -5.29 -16.17 13.56
C ILE A 15 -4.03 -16.20 14.41
N GLU A 16 -2.96 -15.61 13.89
CA GLU A 16 -1.74 -15.33 14.62
C GLU A 16 -1.66 -13.83 14.92
N GLU A 17 -0.65 -13.39 15.67
CA GLU A 17 -0.52 -12.00 16.11
C GLU A 17 -0.49 -11.02 14.93
N ASN A 18 0.26 -11.33 13.87
CA ASN A 18 0.46 -10.45 12.71
C ASN A 18 0.03 -11.09 11.37
N LEU A 19 -0.69 -12.21 11.41
CA LEU A 19 -1.01 -13.02 10.23
C LEU A 19 -2.39 -13.67 10.35
N LEU A 20 -3.15 -13.61 9.26
CA LEU A 20 -4.43 -14.31 9.11
C LEU A 20 -4.32 -15.35 7.99
N LEU A 21 -4.75 -16.58 8.26
CA LEU A 21 -4.69 -17.68 7.30
C LEU A 21 -6.09 -18.10 6.88
N TYR A 22 -6.40 -17.97 5.60
CA TYR A 22 -7.66 -18.39 5.01
C TYR A 22 -7.44 -19.63 4.15
N ARG A 23 -8.33 -20.60 4.30
CA ARG A 23 -8.33 -21.82 3.48
C ARG A 23 -9.61 -21.91 2.70
N TRP A 24 -9.48 -22.31 1.45
CA TRP A 24 -10.61 -22.63 0.58
C TRP A 24 -10.41 -24.06 0.11
N GLN A 25 -11.39 -24.92 0.36
CA GLN A 25 -11.30 -26.33 0.03
C GLN A 25 -12.42 -26.71 -0.94
N GLY A 26 -12.04 -27.02 -2.18
CA GLY A 26 -12.89 -27.66 -3.15
C GLY A 26 -12.78 -29.19 -3.08
N VAL A 27 -13.56 -29.88 -3.92
CA VAL A 27 -13.52 -31.35 -4.02
C VAL A 27 -12.16 -31.88 -4.49
N VAL A 28 -11.47 -31.12 -5.34
CA VAL A 28 -10.22 -31.52 -6.02
C VAL A 28 -9.04 -30.58 -5.71
N LEU A 29 -9.32 -29.35 -5.25
CA LEU A 29 -8.31 -28.30 -5.14
C LEU A 29 -8.37 -27.63 -3.77
N GLY A 30 -7.25 -27.64 -3.06
CA GLY A 30 -7.01 -26.78 -1.90
C GLY A 30 -6.35 -25.46 -2.32
N LYS A 31 -6.75 -24.37 -1.68
CA LYS A 31 -6.10 -23.07 -1.81
C LYS A 31 -5.92 -22.44 -0.44
N GLU A 32 -4.82 -21.72 -0.29
CA GLU A 32 -4.51 -21.00 0.93
C GLU A 32 -4.20 -19.53 0.61
N LEU A 33 -4.73 -18.63 1.43
CA LEU A 33 -4.43 -17.21 1.39
C LEU A 33 -3.88 -16.79 2.75
N THR A 34 -2.64 -16.35 2.75
CA THR A 34 -1.98 -15.74 3.90
C THR A 34 -2.08 -14.23 3.79
N PHE A 35 -2.62 -13.58 4.81
CA PHE A 35 -2.63 -12.12 4.94
C PHE A 35 -1.72 -11.69 6.08
N ILE A 36 -0.61 -11.03 5.74
CA ILE A 36 0.39 -10.49 6.66
C ILE A 36 0.02 -9.04 6.98
N ILE A 37 -0.49 -8.81 8.19
CA ILE A 37 -1.10 -7.54 8.61
C ILE A 37 -0.08 -6.40 8.55
N ASP A 38 1.12 -6.61 9.11
CA ASP A 38 2.19 -5.59 9.21
C ASP A 38 2.74 -5.11 7.87
N ARG A 39 2.59 -5.92 6.81
CA ARG A 39 3.02 -5.55 5.46
C ARG A 39 1.93 -4.77 4.72
N CYS A 40 0.69 -4.75 5.23
CA CYS A 40 -0.39 -4.03 4.60
C CYS A 40 -0.23 -2.52 4.77
N VAL A 41 -0.47 -1.76 3.71
CA VAL A 41 -0.40 -0.29 3.72
C VAL A 41 -1.75 0.36 3.39
N GLY A 42 -2.82 -0.43 3.30
CA GLY A 42 -4.17 0.10 3.05
C GLY A 42 -4.34 0.77 1.68
N CYS A 43 -3.55 0.39 0.67
CA CYS A 43 -3.57 1.06 -0.64
C CYS A 43 -4.80 0.77 -1.52
N GLY A 44 -5.65 -0.18 -1.12
CA GLY A 44 -6.90 -0.50 -1.82
C GLY A 44 -6.76 -1.22 -3.18
N LEU A 45 -5.55 -1.52 -3.66
CA LEU A 45 -5.35 -2.22 -4.94
C LEU A 45 -6.04 -3.59 -4.97
N CYS A 46 -5.98 -4.35 -3.87
CA CYS A 46 -6.65 -5.64 -3.71
C CYS A 46 -8.18 -5.53 -3.82
N VAL A 47 -8.77 -4.45 -3.32
CA VAL A 47 -10.20 -4.15 -3.43
C VAL A 47 -10.58 -3.87 -4.89
N LYS A 48 -9.80 -3.03 -5.58
CA LYS A 48 -10.05 -2.62 -6.97
C LYS A 48 -9.96 -3.80 -7.96
N VAL A 49 -9.07 -4.76 -7.72
CA VAL A 49 -8.89 -5.93 -8.61
C VAL A 49 -9.86 -7.08 -8.29
N CYS A 50 -10.44 -7.14 -7.09
CA CYS A 50 -11.23 -8.29 -6.64
C CYS A 50 -12.48 -8.51 -7.51
N PRO A 51 -12.63 -9.67 -8.19
CA PRO A 51 -13.77 -9.92 -9.06
C PRO A 51 -15.09 -10.13 -8.29
N THR A 52 -15.02 -10.67 -7.07
CA THR A 52 -16.19 -10.99 -6.24
C THR A 52 -16.51 -9.91 -5.20
N ASN A 53 -15.75 -8.81 -5.18
CA ASN A 53 -15.83 -7.77 -4.14
C ASN A 53 -15.79 -8.35 -2.72
N ALA A 54 -14.93 -9.36 -2.52
CA ALA A 54 -14.74 -10.00 -1.22
C ALA A 54 -13.87 -9.19 -0.27
N ILE A 55 -13.09 -8.22 -0.76
CA ILE A 55 -12.19 -7.42 0.07
C ILE A 55 -12.76 -6.01 0.21
N SER A 56 -12.80 -5.50 1.44
CA SER A 56 -13.16 -4.12 1.75
C SER A 56 -12.03 -3.42 2.52
N LEU A 57 -11.99 -2.10 2.47
CA LEU A 57 -11.05 -1.31 3.27
C LEU A 57 -11.44 -1.29 4.75
N GLY A 58 -10.44 -1.30 5.61
CA GLY A 58 -10.58 -1.07 7.05
C GLY A 58 -10.54 0.43 7.41
N PRO A 59 -10.37 0.76 8.70
CA PRO A 59 -10.32 2.14 9.20
C PRO A 59 -8.96 2.81 8.94
N ILE A 60 -8.59 2.97 7.66
CA ILE A 60 -7.26 3.46 7.24
C ILE A 60 -6.96 4.85 7.79
N LYS A 61 -7.97 5.73 7.84
CA LYS A 61 -7.81 7.12 8.28
C LYS A 61 -7.45 7.20 9.76
N GLU A 62 -8.08 6.37 10.58
CA GLU A 62 -7.84 6.28 12.01
C GLU A 62 -6.47 5.66 12.30
N VAL A 63 -6.11 4.60 11.57
CA VAL A 63 -4.81 3.93 11.68
C VAL A 63 -3.67 4.88 11.25
N ALA A 64 -3.81 5.57 10.12
CA ALA A 64 -2.81 6.53 9.65
C ALA A 64 -2.62 7.73 10.61
N SER A 65 -3.65 8.05 11.39
CA SER A 65 -3.57 9.08 12.43
C SER A 65 -3.00 8.59 13.77
N GLY A 66 -2.73 7.28 13.90
CA GLY A 66 -2.24 6.64 15.13
C GLY A 66 -3.29 6.51 16.23
N LYS A 67 -4.59 6.65 15.92
CA LYS A 67 -5.68 6.58 16.90
C LYS A 67 -6.23 5.19 17.13
N LEU A 68 -5.94 4.26 16.21
CA LEU A 68 -6.47 2.91 16.20
C LEU A 68 -5.43 1.97 15.61
N GLU A 69 -5.35 0.77 16.16
CA GLU A 69 -4.64 -0.36 15.56
C GLU A 69 -5.69 -1.35 15.09
N ALA A 70 -5.76 -1.56 13.77
CA ALA A 70 -6.72 -2.47 13.16
C ALA A 70 -6.22 -2.89 11.77
N PRO A 71 -6.64 -4.07 11.26
CA PRO A 71 -6.36 -4.47 9.89
C PRO A 71 -6.86 -3.43 8.88
N LEU A 72 -6.01 -3.10 7.91
CA LEU A 72 -6.31 -2.08 6.89
C LEU A 72 -7.25 -2.59 5.79
N ILE A 73 -7.52 -3.89 5.76
CA ILE A 73 -8.50 -4.53 4.88
C ILE A 73 -9.23 -5.64 5.63
N MET A 74 -10.43 -5.96 5.18
CA MET A 74 -11.24 -7.08 5.65
C MET A 74 -11.60 -7.99 4.47
N ILE A 75 -11.65 -9.30 4.69
CA ILE A 75 -11.94 -10.31 3.67
C ILE A 75 -13.22 -11.05 4.07
N ASP A 76 -14.24 -10.99 3.22
CA ASP A 76 -15.51 -11.70 3.33
C ASP A 76 -15.34 -13.14 2.83
N GLU A 77 -15.35 -14.09 3.76
CA GLU A 77 -15.13 -15.50 3.51
C GLU A 77 -16.25 -16.14 2.67
N GLY A 78 -17.47 -15.58 2.72
CA GLY A 78 -18.60 -16.03 1.92
C GLY A 78 -18.50 -15.65 0.44
N LYS A 79 -17.67 -14.65 0.11
CA LYS A 79 -17.44 -14.17 -1.27
C LYS A 79 -16.06 -14.53 -1.82
N CYS A 80 -15.07 -14.71 -0.95
CA CYS A 80 -13.71 -15.02 -1.35
C CYS A 80 -13.65 -16.42 -1.98
N VAL A 81 -12.94 -16.54 -3.10
CA VAL A 81 -12.70 -17.81 -3.81
C VAL A 81 -11.21 -18.16 -3.90
N ILE A 82 -10.39 -17.41 -3.15
CA ILE A 82 -8.92 -17.45 -3.14
C ILE A 82 -8.37 -17.52 -4.59
N CYS A 83 -8.62 -16.46 -5.37
CA CYS A 83 -7.94 -16.25 -6.65
C CYS A 83 -6.63 -15.46 -6.44
N PRO A 84 -5.60 -15.61 -7.29
CA PRO A 84 -4.29 -14.99 -7.06
C PRO A 84 -4.25 -13.47 -7.34
N LEU A 85 -5.30 -12.88 -7.94
CA LEU A 85 -5.31 -11.47 -8.36
C LEU A 85 -4.89 -10.46 -7.27
N CYS A 86 -5.38 -10.62 -6.04
CA CYS A 86 -5.05 -9.71 -4.95
C CYS A 86 -3.61 -9.86 -4.47
N SER A 87 -3.04 -11.07 -4.55
CA SER A 87 -1.64 -11.35 -4.25
C SER A 87 -0.72 -10.83 -5.36
N SER A 88 -1.11 -11.05 -6.62
CA SER A 88 -0.38 -10.61 -7.81
C SER A 88 -0.23 -9.10 -7.97
N ILE A 89 -1.17 -8.30 -7.46
CA ILE A 89 -1.11 -6.83 -7.54
C ILE A 89 -0.58 -6.17 -6.27
N CYS A 90 -0.39 -6.93 -5.18
CA CYS A 90 -0.02 -6.37 -3.88
C CYS A 90 1.46 -5.94 -3.88
N PRO A 91 1.77 -4.63 -3.89
CA PRO A 91 3.15 -4.17 -4.04
C PRO A 91 3.99 -4.35 -2.76
N THR A 92 3.38 -4.76 -1.65
CA THR A 92 4.04 -4.97 -0.36
C THR A 92 4.06 -6.45 0.06
N HIS A 93 3.61 -7.35 -0.82
CA HIS A 93 3.52 -8.79 -0.58
C HIS A 93 2.78 -9.15 0.72
N ALA A 94 1.79 -8.33 1.09
CA ALA A 94 0.95 -8.56 2.27
C ALA A 94 -0.06 -9.70 2.07
N LEU A 95 -0.44 -10.00 0.83
CA LEU A 95 -1.34 -11.11 0.49
C LEU A 95 -0.53 -12.16 -0.29
N LYS A 96 -0.47 -13.38 0.21
CA LYS A 96 0.18 -14.52 -0.45
C LYS A 96 -0.86 -15.60 -0.72
N VAL A 97 -1.08 -15.92 -1.99
CA VAL A 97 -1.96 -17.02 -2.39
C VAL A 97 -1.10 -18.21 -2.79
N ASN A 98 -1.34 -19.34 -2.13
CA ASN A 98 -0.77 -20.63 -2.49
C ASN A 98 -1.90 -21.51 -3.06
N ILE A 99 -1.68 -22.01 -4.27
CA ILE A 99 -2.59 -22.92 -4.96
C ILE A 99 -1.75 -24.15 -5.25
N GLU A 100 -2.28 -25.34 -4.96
CA GLU A 100 -1.57 -26.63 -5.11
C GLU A 100 -1.28 -27.03 -6.58
N HIS A 101 -1.11 -26.06 -7.48
CA HIS A 101 -0.71 -26.23 -8.86
C HIS A 101 0.30 -25.15 -9.29
N GLU A 102 1.34 -25.63 -9.96
CA GLU A 102 2.59 -24.95 -10.34
C GLU A 102 2.45 -23.95 -11.52
N GLU A 103 1.32 -23.27 -11.65
CA GLU A 103 1.13 -22.32 -12.74
C GLU A 103 1.56 -20.90 -12.35
N GLU A 104 2.41 -20.29 -13.20
CA GLU A 104 2.80 -18.89 -13.07
C GLU A 104 1.65 -18.00 -13.53
N TYR A 105 0.98 -17.39 -12.56
CA TYR A 105 0.01 -16.32 -12.77
C TYR A 105 0.70 -14.99 -13.05
N PRO A 106 0.11 -14.11 -13.87
CA PRO A 106 0.68 -12.79 -14.09
C PRO A 106 0.76 -12.01 -12.78
N ARG A 107 1.88 -11.30 -12.58
CA ARG A 107 2.14 -10.47 -11.41
C ARG A 107 2.48 -9.05 -11.82
N VAL A 108 2.05 -8.10 -11.02
CA VAL A 108 2.43 -6.69 -11.16
C VAL A 108 3.62 -6.46 -10.25
N GLU A 109 4.80 -6.38 -10.85
CA GLU A 109 6.05 -6.38 -10.10
C GLU A 109 7.05 -5.40 -10.71
N GLY A 110 7.87 -4.82 -9.84
CA GLY A 110 9.03 -4.04 -10.28
C GLY A 110 10.19 -4.94 -10.66
N SER A 111 11.37 -4.36 -10.84
CA SER A 111 12.59 -5.13 -11.02
C SER A 111 13.72 -4.44 -10.29
N ILE A 112 14.57 -5.22 -9.64
CA ILE A 112 15.79 -4.73 -9.00
C ILE A 112 16.97 -5.62 -9.41
N SER A 113 18.10 -5.00 -9.74
CA SER A 113 19.34 -5.72 -10.04
C SER A 113 20.54 -4.91 -9.55
N ILE A 114 21.53 -5.60 -8.99
CA ILE A 114 22.78 -5.01 -8.52
C ILE A 114 23.92 -5.53 -9.38
N ASP A 115 24.64 -4.62 -10.03
CA ASP A 115 25.85 -4.89 -10.78
C ASP A 115 27.02 -5.06 -9.80
N GLY A 116 27.48 -6.31 -9.63
CA GLY A 116 28.56 -6.66 -8.71
C GLY A 116 29.91 -6.06 -9.09
N ASP A 117 30.13 -5.72 -10.37
CA ASP A 117 31.41 -5.15 -10.83
C ASP A 117 31.49 -3.65 -10.53
N LYS A 118 30.35 -2.95 -10.51
CA LYS A 118 30.25 -1.52 -10.16
C LYS A 118 29.99 -1.27 -8.69
N CYS A 119 29.45 -2.26 -7.98
CA CYS A 119 29.11 -2.11 -6.58
C CYS A 119 30.38 -1.98 -5.75
N ILE A 120 30.51 -0.85 -5.04
CA ILE A 120 31.43 -0.75 -3.90
C ILE A 120 30.57 -1.03 -2.67
N PRO A 121 30.72 -2.20 -2.01
CA PRO A 121 29.89 -2.56 -0.87
C PRO A 121 29.98 -1.47 0.20
N CYS A 122 28.87 -0.79 0.46
CA CYS A 122 28.75 0.28 1.44
C CYS A 122 27.39 0.21 2.14
N HIS A 123 27.21 0.98 3.21
CA HIS A 123 26.00 0.92 4.02
C HIS A 123 24.83 1.76 3.50
N LEU A 124 24.99 2.44 2.35
CA LEU A 124 24.05 3.47 1.93
C LEU A 124 22.67 2.91 1.55
N CYS A 125 22.63 1.88 0.70
CA CYS A 125 21.39 1.27 0.22
C CYS A 125 20.56 0.63 1.35
N GLU A 126 21.22 -0.01 2.32
CA GLU A 126 20.61 -0.57 3.52
C GLU A 126 20.00 0.54 4.40
N ARG A 127 20.76 1.62 4.68
CA ARG A 127 20.31 2.71 5.54
C ARG A 127 19.12 3.50 4.97
N VAL A 128 19.07 3.68 3.65
CA VAL A 128 17.96 4.42 3.02
C VAL A 128 16.74 3.56 2.75
N CYS A 129 16.84 2.23 2.84
CA CYS A 129 15.73 1.35 2.51
C CYS A 129 14.60 1.48 3.54
N PRO A 130 13.44 2.05 3.18
CA PRO A 130 12.35 2.30 4.14
C PRO A 130 11.67 1.00 4.60
N ARG A 131 11.91 -0.11 3.89
CA ARG A 131 11.37 -1.44 4.15
C ARG A 131 12.38 -2.40 4.76
N VAL A 132 13.63 -1.95 4.96
CA VAL A 132 14.73 -2.78 5.48
C VAL A 132 14.90 -4.08 4.66
N ALA A 133 14.71 -3.96 3.34
CA ALA A 133 14.78 -5.08 2.40
C ALA A 133 16.20 -5.34 1.88
N ILE A 134 17.18 -4.48 2.21
CA ILE A 134 18.55 -4.60 1.71
C ILE A 134 19.48 -4.77 2.90
N LYS A 135 20.36 -5.77 2.83
CA LYS A 135 21.42 -6.00 3.82
C LYS A 135 22.78 -5.86 3.14
N ALA A 136 23.63 -4.96 3.63
CA ALA A 136 24.97 -4.76 3.12
C ALA A 136 25.99 -5.31 4.12
N LYS A 137 26.70 -6.38 3.72
CA LYS A 137 27.87 -6.87 4.44
C LYS A 137 29.07 -6.10 3.91
N VAL A 138 29.71 -5.30 4.77
CA VAL A 138 30.82 -4.44 4.39
C VAL A 138 32.02 -4.77 5.28
N GLU A 139 33.15 -5.01 4.65
CA GLU A 139 34.42 -5.28 5.29
C GLU A 139 35.44 -4.25 4.80
N VAL A 140 35.93 -3.45 5.73
CA VAL A 140 36.95 -2.42 5.49
C VAL A 140 38.10 -2.69 6.45
N ALA A 141 39.33 -2.73 5.93
CA ALA A 141 40.52 -2.84 6.78
C ALA A 141 40.64 -1.59 7.67
N LYS A 142 41.01 -1.77 8.93
CA LYS A 142 41.16 -0.65 9.86
C LYS A 142 42.45 0.14 9.56
N LYS A 143 42.45 1.44 9.86
CA LYS A 143 43.60 2.33 9.65
C LYS A 143 44.88 1.77 10.29
N GLU A 144 44.77 1.17 11.47
CA GLU A 144 45.90 0.64 12.24
C GLU A 144 46.64 -0.48 11.49
N ASP A 145 45.95 -1.22 10.63
CA ASP A 145 46.53 -2.30 9.83
C ASP A 145 47.21 -1.78 8.55
N LEU A 146 46.73 -0.64 8.04
CA LEU A 146 47.18 -0.04 6.77
C LEU A 146 48.31 0.98 6.95
N VAL A 147 48.41 1.61 8.13
CA VAL A 147 49.43 2.62 8.42
C VAL A 147 50.45 2.08 9.39
N LYS A 148 51.65 1.74 8.88
CA LYS A 148 52.76 1.19 9.67
C LYS A 148 53.84 2.25 9.85
N TYR A 149 54.06 2.66 11.10
CA TYR A 149 55.11 3.60 11.47
C TYR A 149 56.46 2.90 11.61
N GLU A 150 57.52 3.50 11.08
CA GLU A 150 58.89 2.98 11.22
C GLU A 150 59.52 3.36 12.56
N THR A 151 59.03 4.43 13.19
CA THR A 151 59.53 4.99 14.45
C THR A 151 58.50 4.89 15.58
N ALA A 152 58.97 4.80 16.82
CA ALA A 152 58.09 4.79 18.00
C ALA A 152 57.38 6.14 18.20
N ASP A 153 58.04 7.24 17.86
CA ASP A 153 57.46 8.58 17.91
C ASP A 153 56.47 8.77 16.77
N ARG A 154 55.20 9.01 17.13
CA ARG A 154 54.10 9.28 16.21
C ARG A 154 53.74 10.76 16.28
N TYR A 155 54.02 11.49 15.21
CA TYR A 155 53.58 12.87 15.04
C TYR A 155 53.02 13.05 13.63
N ALA A 156 52.02 13.90 13.49
CA ALA A 156 51.47 14.31 12.21
C ALA A 156 50.88 15.72 12.34
N GLU A 157 51.11 16.55 11.32
CA GLU A 157 50.53 17.87 11.15
C GLU A 157 49.95 17.95 9.72
N GLY A 158 48.81 18.60 9.58
CA GLY A 158 48.10 18.67 8.32
C GLY A 158 46.77 19.40 8.42
N LYS A 159 46.00 19.33 7.35
CA LYS A 159 44.64 19.85 7.25
C LYS A 159 43.75 18.82 6.60
N ILE A 160 42.49 18.78 7.03
CA ILE A 160 41.46 17.93 6.45
C ILE A 160 40.21 18.78 6.23
N ALA A 161 39.62 18.66 5.05
CA ALA A 161 38.40 19.34 4.68
C ALA A 161 37.40 18.33 4.11
N VAL A 162 36.13 18.47 4.50
CA VAL A 162 35.03 17.61 4.06
C VAL A 162 33.97 18.48 3.38
N ASP A 163 33.67 18.17 2.13
CA ASP A 163 32.60 18.76 1.34
C ASP A 163 31.28 18.01 1.58
N LEU A 164 30.40 18.61 2.38
CA LEU A 164 29.10 18.03 2.76
C LEU A 164 28.08 18.03 1.62
N GLU A 165 28.32 18.77 0.54
CA GLU A 165 27.44 18.77 -0.64
C GLU A 165 27.70 17.54 -1.51
N LYS A 166 28.98 17.16 -1.65
CA LYS A 166 29.41 15.95 -2.38
C LYS A 166 29.32 14.67 -1.57
N CYS A 167 29.35 14.76 -0.25
CA CYS A 167 29.30 13.58 0.60
C CYS A 167 27.96 12.83 0.46
N CYS A 168 28.04 11.55 0.08
CA CYS A 168 26.89 10.65 0.02
C CYS A 168 26.61 9.92 1.35
N TYR A 169 27.42 10.15 2.39
CA TYR A 169 27.30 9.50 3.70
C TYR A 169 27.27 7.96 3.62
N CYS A 170 28.18 7.38 2.84
CA CYS A 170 28.26 5.93 2.62
C CYS A 170 28.75 5.12 3.84
N GLY A 171 29.38 5.76 4.83
CA GLY A 171 29.89 5.13 6.06
C GLY A 171 31.35 4.68 6.00
N LEU A 172 31.91 4.47 4.80
CA LEU A 172 33.22 3.84 4.62
C LEU A 172 34.38 4.55 5.35
N CYS A 173 34.34 5.88 5.47
CA CYS A 173 35.38 6.64 6.15
C CYS A 173 35.33 6.52 7.68
N GLU A 174 34.13 6.32 8.26
CA GLU A 174 33.92 6.04 9.68
C GLU A 174 34.33 4.59 10.02
N ASP A 175 34.03 3.64 9.12
CA ASP A 175 34.45 2.25 9.30
C ASP A 175 35.97 2.08 9.28
N LEU A 176 36.63 2.81 8.36
CA LEU A 176 38.08 2.83 8.16
C LEU A 176 38.85 3.47 9.34
N CYS A 177 38.37 4.60 9.87
CA CYS A 177 39.17 5.48 10.73
C CYS A 177 38.36 6.04 11.89
N ASP A 178 38.79 5.74 13.12
CA ASP A 178 38.13 6.19 14.35
C ASP A 178 38.18 7.72 14.58
N ALA A 179 38.98 8.45 13.79
CA ALA A 179 39.02 9.92 13.82
C ALA A 179 37.81 10.57 13.11
N LEU A 180 37.07 9.81 12.30
CA LEU A 180 35.91 10.30 11.55
C LEU A 180 34.65 9.69 12.12
N ARG A 181 33.67 10.53 12.44
CA ARG A 181 32.36 10.09 12.92
C ARG A 181 31.26 10.79 12.15
N ILE A 182 30.26 10.03 11.71
CA ILE A 182 29.11 10.59 10.99
C ILE A 182 27.98 10.81 11.98
N GLU A 183 27.39 12.00 11.96
CA GLU A 183 26.16 12.26 12.70
C GLU A 183 24.98 11.77 11.87
N TRP A 184 24.55 10.55 12.16
CA TRP A 184 23.48 9.86 11.46
C TRP A 184 22.09 10.42 11.82
N THR A 185 21.23 10.48 10.82
CA THR A 185 19.81 10.85 10.95
C THR A 185 18.94 9.85 10.19
N GLN A 186 17.64 9.87 10.42
CA GLN A 186 16.71 9.08 9.62
C GLN A 186 16.55 9.73 8.22
N PRO A 187 16.69 8.95 7.13
CA PRO A 187 16.42 9.43 5.79
C PRO A 187 14.95 9.81 5.63
N GLU A 188 14.71 11.07 5.31
CA GLU A 188 13.37 11.62 5.05
C GLU A 188 13.33 12.35 3.70
N ALA A 189 12.16 12.35 3.07
CA ALA A 189 11.92 13.14 1.87
C ALA A 189 12.09 14.66 2.17
N PRO A 190 12.59 15.46 1.21
CA PRO A 190 12.82 15.10 -0.18
C PRO A 190 14.22 14.56 -0.50
N SER A 191 15.20 14.71 0.41
CA SER A 191 16.61 14.47 0.09
C SER A 191 17.09 13.05 0.43
N PHE A 192 16.43 12.36 1.38
CA PHE A 192 16.81 11.03 1.87
C PHE A 192 18.29 10.93 2.30
N LYS A 193 18.89 12.04 2.73
CA LYS A 193 20.27 12.04 3.25
C LYS A 193 20.30 11.30 4.60
N PRO A 194 21.13 10.26 4.78
CA PRO A 194 21.20 9.52 6.03
C PRO A 194 22.09 10.20 7.09
N GLY A 195 22.83 11.25 6.75
CA GLY A 195 23.71 11.97 7.66
C GLY A 195 23.52 13.48 7.59
N LEU A 196 23.87 14.15 8.69
CA LEU A 196 23.83 15.61 8.84
C LEU A 196 25.20 16.25 8.59
N THR A 197 26.23 15.70 9.24
CA THR A 197 27.61 16.20 9.16
C THR A 197 28.61 15.09 9.46
N ILE A 198 29.89 15.35 9.15
CA ILE A 198 31.03 14.50 9.51
C ILE A 198 31.89 15.26 10.50
N ILE A 199 32.07 14.68 11.68
CA ILE A 199 32.91 15.21 12.74
C ILE A 199 34.30 14.60 12.59
N VAL A 200 35.32 15.45 12.55
CA VAL A 200 36.72 15.03 12.49
C VAL A 200 37.40 15.34 13.82
N ASN A 201 37.96 14.32 14.46
CA ASN A 201 38.82 14.50 15.62
C ASN A 201 40.28 14.70 15.15
N GLU A 202 40.74 15.95 15.16
CA GLU A 202 42.11 16.31 14.75
C GLU A 202 43.19 15.71 15.66
N GLU A 203 42.88 15.34 16.91
CA GLU A 203 43.85 14.71 17.82
C GLU A 203 44.15 13.25 17.44
N LEU A 204 43.16 12.56 16.85
CA LEU A 204 43.29 11.18 16.38
C LEU A 204 43.69 11.11 14.90
N CYS A 205 43.49 12.19 14.15
CA CYS A 205 43.82 12.29 12.75
C CYS A 205 45.34 12.38 12.56
N ASP A 206 45.89 11.49 11.76
CA ASP A 206 47.30 11.49 11.39
C ASP A 206 47.51 11.99 9.94
N TYR A 207 46.46 12.51 9.31
CA TYR A 207 46.47 13.00 7.93
C TYR A 207 47.04 11.97 6.93
N CYS A 208 46.75 10.67 7.11
CA CYS A 208 47.26 9.59 6.25
C CYS A 208 46.67 9.55 4.83
N GLY A 209 45.54 10.22 4.59
CA GLY A 209 44.88 10.29 3.27
C GLY A 209 43.99 9.08 2.92
N LEU A 210 43.93 8.05 3.77
CA LEU A 210 43.10 6.85 3.51
C LEU A 210 41.60 7.18 3.33
N CYS A 211 41.10 8.16 4.08
CA CYS A 211 39.70 8.60 3.99
C CYS A 211 39.39 9.36 2.69
N GLU A 212 40.39 10.00 2.07
CA GLU A 212 40.25 10.59 0.74
C GLU A 212 40.23 9.49 -0.33
N GLU A 213 41.14 8.52 -0.26
CA GLU A 213 41.24 7.40 -1.22
C GLU A 213 40.02 6.47 -1.23
N ILE A 214 39.39 6.23 -0.07
CA ILE A 214 38.20 5.36 0.03
C ILE A 214 36.89 6.09 -0.38
N CYS A 215 36.92 7.42 -0.52
CA CYS A 215 35.71 8.20 -0.74
C CYS A 215 35.21 8.04 -2.19
N PRO A 216 34.01 7.47 -2.43
CA PRO A 216 33.52 7.26 -3.79
C PRO A 216 33.10 8.55 -4.51
N THR A 217 32.96 9.66 -3.80
CA THR A 217 32.49 10.95 -4.33
C THR A 217 33.52 12.07 -4.22
N ASP A 218 34.78 11.75 -3.88
CA ASP A 218 35.87 12.71 -3.69
C ASP A 218 35.51 13.89 -2.75
N ALA A 219 34.70 13.60 -1.72
CA ALA A 219 34.19 14.61 -0.78
C ALA A 219 35.22 15.01 0.29
N ILE A 220 36.28 14.23 0.49
CA ILE A 220 37.29 14.47 1.53
C ILE A 220 38.60 14.88 0.86
N LYS A 221 39.26 15.92 1.38
CA LYS A 221 40.60 16.35 0.98
C LYS A 221 41.52 16.39 2.19
N VAL A 222 42.68 15.74 2.09
CA VAL A 222 43.66 15.64 3.17
C VAL A 222 45.01 16.17 2.70
N GLU A 223 45.56 17.14 3.43
CA GLU A 223 46.91 17.65 3.22
C GLU A 223 47.78 17.32 4.42
N CYS A 224 48.84 16.53 4.22
CA CYS A 224 49.83 16.24 5.26
C CYS A 224 51.07 17.11 5.04
N THR A 225 51.41 17.96 6.01
CA THR A 225 52.61 18.82 5.93
C THR A 225 53.82 18.15 6.55
N LYS A 226 53.63 17.44 7.66
CA LYS A 226 54.71 16.79 8.41
C LYS A 226 54.18 15.53 9.08
N ALA A 227 54.87 14.41 8.94
CA ALA A 227 54.53 13.18 9.65
C ALA A 227 55.76 12.34 9.93
N ALA A 228 55.68 11.48 10.96
CA ALA A 228 56.67 10.43 11.18
C ALA A 228 56.76 9.49 9.96
N PRO A 229 57.94 8.94 9.62
CA PRO A 229 58.09 7.98 8.54
C PRO A 229 57.13 6.80 8.70
N ARG A 230 56.32 6.57 7.67
CA ARG A 230 55.26 5.57 7.65
C ARG A 230 55.04 5.02 6.26
N VAL A 231 54.62 3.77 6.20
CA VAL A 231 54.11 3.12 4.99
C VAL A 231 52.59 3.09 5.08
N VAL A 232 51.94 3.62 4.04
CA VAL A 232 50.47 3.64 3.92
C VAL A 232 50.06 2.73 2.78
N GLU A 233 49.40 1.62 3.12
CA GLU A 233 48.83 0.69 2.15
C GLU A 233 47.45 1.17 1.69
N LYS A 234 47.08 0.86 0.43
CA LYS A 234 45.78 1.29 -0.12
C LYS A 234 44.62 0.57 0.57
N PRO A 235 43.52 1.28 0.90
CA PRO A 235 42.34 0.63 1.45
C PRO A 235 41.69 -0.26 0.39
N ARG A 236 41.10 -1.37 0.83
CA ARG A 236 40.24 -2.22 0.02
C ARG A 236 38.93 -2.41 0.75
N VAL A 237 37.85 -2.43 -0.03
CA VAL A 237 36.50 -2.68 0.45
C VAL A 237 36.06 -4.01 -0.15
N SER A 238 35.68 -4.95 0.70
CA SER A 238 35.05 -6.21 0.31
C SER A 238 33.68 -6.32 0.93
N GLY A 239 32.82 -7.16 0.36
CA GLY A 239 31.46 -7.30 0.86
C GLY A 239 30.47 -7.83 -0.16
N SER A 240 29.22 -7.92 0.27
CA SER A 240 28.08 -8.29 -0.57
C SER A 240 26.84 -7.51 -0.18
N VAL A 241 25.96 -7.27 -1.15
CA VAL A 241 24.65 -6.66 -0.93
C VAL A 241 23.59 -7.67 -1.33
N GLU A 242 22.71 -7.99 -0.38
CA GLU A 242 21.62 -8.95 -0.55
C GLU A 242 20.28 -8.21 -0.46
N VAL A 243 19.33 -8.55 -1.35
CA VAL A 243 17.98 -7.98 -1.40
C VAL A 243 16.97 -9.05 -1.02
N ASP A 244 16.10 -8.76 -0.06
CA ASP A 244 14.92 -9.54 0.29
C ASP A 244 13.75 -9.09 -0.60
N GLU A 245 13.45 -9.90 -1.63
CA GLU A 245 12.36 -9.64 -2.57
C GLU A 245 10.97 -9.66 -1.91
N GLU A 246 10.80 -10.31 -0.76
CA GLU A 246 9.49 -10.31 -0.10
C GLU A 246 9.18 -9.01 0.66
N LEU A 247 10.22 -8.25 1.01
CA LEU A 247 10.11 -6.95 1.69
C LEU A 247 10.28 -5.77 0.72
N CYS A 248 11.02 -5.99 -0.38
CA CYS A 248 11.22 -5.00 -1.41
C CYS A 248 9.88 -4.57 -2.02
N VAL A 249 9.74 -3.27 -2.26
CA VAL A 249 8.56 -2.70 -2.95
C VAL A 249 8.97 -2.00 -4.24
N TYR A 250 10.23 -2.18 -4.66
CA TYR A 250 10.82 -1.61 -5.88
C TYR A 250 10.73 -0.08 -5.97
N CYS A 251 10.87 0.61 -4.84
CA CYS A 251 10.69 2.06 -4.77
C CYS A 251 11.76 2.90 -5.49
N GLY A 252 12.91 2.33 -5.88
CA GLY A 252 13.96 3.05 -6.60
C GLY A 252 14.94 3.85 -5.74
N LEU A 253 14.70 3.99 -4.42
CA LEU A 253 15.57 4.79 -3.54
C LEU A 253 17.04 4.31 -3.54
N CYS A 254 17.26 2.99 -3.47
CA CYS A 254 18.61 2.41 -3.52
C CYS A 254 19.36 2.75 -4.81
N ALA A 255 18.66 2.74 -5.96
CA ALA A 255 19.23 3.15 -7.25
C ALA A 255 19.57 4.64 -7.24
N LYS A 256 18.69 5.48 -6.67
CA LYS A 256 18.88 6.94 -6.65
C LYS A 256 20.07 7.40 -5.81
N VAL A 257 20.31 6.74 -4.68
CA VAL A 257 21.39 7.14 -3.75
C VAL A 257 22.74 6.49 -4.08
N CYS A 258 22.78 5.48 -4.95
CA CYS A 258 23.98 4.73 -5.25
C CYS A 258 25.04 5.63 -5.93
N PRO A 259 26.22 5.85 -5.32
CA PRO A 259 27.24 6.73 -5.88
C PRO A 259 27.91 6.14 -7.14
N THR A 260 27.87 4.82 -7.31
CA THR A 260 28.50 4.10 -8.43
C THR A 260 27.50 3.66 -9.49
N GLU A 261 26.22 4.03 -9.35
CA GLU A 261 25.13 3.60 -10.23
C GLU A 261 25.06 2.07 -10.44
N ALA A 262 25.47 1.30 -9.42
CA ALA A 262 25.47 -0.16 -9.46
C ALA A 262 24.06 -0.77 -9.33
N VAL A 263 23.09 -0.04 -8.80
CA VAL A 263 21.74 -0.54 -8.55
C VAL A 263 20.79 0.00 -9.62
N SER A 264 20.13 -0.90 -10.33
CA SER A 264 19.01 -0.58 -11.22
C SER A 264 17.71 -1.03 -10.56
N CYS A 265 16.73 -0.14 -10.44
CA CYS A 265 15.45 -0.45 -9.82
C CYS A 265 14.32 0.27 -10.55
N GLU A 266 13.31 -0.48 -11.00
CA GLU A 266 12.14 0.03 -11.70
C GLU A 266 10.87 -0.30 -10.90
N PRO A 267 10.03 0.70 -10.57
CA PRO A 267 8.82 0.47 -9.79
C PRO A 267 7.73 -0.28 -10.59
N PRO A 268 6.79 -0.96 -9.90
CA PRO A 268 5.70 -1.70 -10.55
C PRO A 268 4.72 -0.80 -11.31
N PHE A 269 4.59 0.45 -10.90
CA PHE A 269 3.67 1.43 -11.49
C PHE A 269 4.43 2.69 -11.90
N ASP A 270 3.94 3.34 -12.96
CA ASP A 270 4.33 4.69 -13.34
C ASP A 270 3.10 5.61 -13.29
N GLY A 271 3.30 6.84 -12.83
CA GLY A 271 2.20 7.73 -12.54
C GLY A 271 2.57 9.04 -11.89
N GLU A 272 1.57 9.67 -11.28
CA GLU A 272 1.72 10.92 -10.55
C GLU A 272 0.78 10.98 -9.35
N VAL A 273 1.23 11.70 -8.32
CA VAL A 273 0.41 12.06 -7.16
C VAL A 273 0.01 13.52 -7.35
N VAL A 274 -1.29 13.77 -7.43
CA VAL A 274 -1.85 15.10 -7.71
C VAL A 274 -2.63 15.58 -6.50
N MET A 275 -2.49 16.86 -6.15
CA MET A 275 -3.39 17.50 -5.19
C MET A 275 -4.64 18.01 -5.90
N VAL A 276 -5.78 17.41 -5.61
CA VAL A 276 -7.08 17.80 -6.19
C VAL A 276 -7.81 18.84 -5.34
N ASN A 277 -7.62 18.81 -4.01
CA ASN A 277 -8.25 19.75 -3.07
C ASN A 277 -7.20 20.36 -2.13
N PRO A 278 -6.28 21.21 -2.63
CA PRO A 278 -5.21 21.81 -1.83
C PRO A 278 -5.74 22.65 -0.66
N ASP A 279 -6.88 23.31 -0.83
CA ASP A 279 -7.47 24.19 0.18
C ASP A 279 -7.83 23.44 1.47
N LYS A 280 -8.29 22.18 1.35
CA LYS A 280 -8.71 21.35 2.48
C LYS A 280 -7.54 20.66 3.20
N CYS A 281 -6.36 20.65 2.60
CA CYS A 281 -5.20 19.99 3.17
C CYS A 281 -4.58 20.82 4.30
N ASP A 282 -4.44 20.22 5.48
CA ASP A 282 -3.61 20.72 6.58
C ASP A 282 -2.48 19.71 6.86
N PRO A 283 -1.32 19.85 6.19
CA PRO A 283 -0.21 18.93 6.37
C PRO A 283 0.56 19.15 7.68
N SER A 284 0.35 20.27 8.36
CA SER A 284 1.01 20.56 9.63
C SER A 284 0.37 19.77 10.78
N GLY A 285 -0.96 19.64 10.76
CA GLY A 285 -1.73 18.90 11.76
C GLY A 285 -1.94 17.42 11.45
N CYS A 286 -2.43 17.08 10.25
CA CYS A 286 -2.97 15.74 9.98
C CYS A 286 -1.89 14.66 9.74
N LYS A 287 -0.96 14.90 8.81
CA LYS A 287 0.15 14.00 8.43
C LYS A 287 -0.20 12.54 8.08
N ASN A 288 -1.48 12.15 7.97
CA ASN A 288 -1.90 10.79 7.62
C ASN A 288 -1.21 10.23 6.36
N CYS A 289 -1.09 11.04 5.30
CA CYS A 289 -0.44 10.61 4.05
C CYS A 289 1.06 10.35 4.19
N ILE A 290 1.74 11.04 5.12
CA ILE A 290 3.15 10.85 5.43
C ILE A 290 3.31 9.58 6.26
N ASN A 291 2.48 9.42 7.30
CA ASN A 291 2.54 8.28 8.23
C ASN A 291 2.26 6.94 7.56
N ILE A 292 1.30 6.89 6.62
CA ILE A 292 0.93 5.64 5.93
C ILE A 292 1.89 5.25 4.80
N CYS A 293 2.77 6.17 4.37
CA CYS A 293 3.57 5.98 3.15
C CYS A 293 4.66 4.91 3.36
N PRO A 294 4.62 3.76 2.67
CA PRO A 294 5.62 2.70 2.87
C PRO A 294 7.03 3.06 2.42
N THR A 295 7.15 4.05 1.55
CA THR A 295 8.43 4.49 0.98
C THR A 295 8.91 5.82 1.54
N LYS A 296 8.16 6.42 2.48
CA LYS A 296 8.41 7.76 3.02
C LYS A 296 8.58 8.85 1.93
N ALA A 297 7.93 8.67 0.79
CA ALA A 297 8.04 9.56 -0.37
C ALA A 297 7.25 10.86 -0.24
N ILE A 298 6.24 10.91 0.64
CA ILE A 298 5.37 12.07 0.82
C ILE A 298 6.01 13.06 1.80
N TYR A 299 6.05 14.34 1.44
CA TYR A 299 6.61 15.41 2.26
C TYR A 299 5.80 16.71 2.13
N VAL A 300 5.98 17.60 3.11
CA VAL A 300 5.37 18.94 3.08
C VAL A 300 6.13 19.80 2.09
N SER A 301 5.44 20.25 1.04
CA SER A 301 6.05 21.07 0.00
C SER A 301 6.35 22.47 0.54
N LYS A 302 7.55 22.97 0.24
CA LYS A 302 7.94 24.38 0.47
C LYS A 302 7.83 25.22 -0.81
N ALA A 303 7.38 24.63 -1.91
CA ALA A 303 7.27 25.31 -3.19
C ALA A 303 6.18 26.39 -3.13
N VAL A 304 6.37 27.47 -3.88
CA VAL A 304 5.36 28.52 -4.05
C VAL A 304 4.29 27.99 -4.99
N GLY A 305 3.17 27.52 -4.42
CA GLY A 305 2.06 26.95 -5.17
C GLY A 305 0.89 26.54 -4.27
N PRO A 306 -0.23 26.10 -4.86
CA PRO A 306 -1.37 25.60 -4.10
C PRO A 306 -1.05 24.28 -3.39
N ASP A 307 -0.11 23.51 -3.93
CA ASP A 307 0.22 22.17 -3.44
C ASP A 307 1.02 22.23 -2.14
N LYS A 308 0.34 21.91 -1.04
CA LYS A 308 0.93 21.89 0.31
C LYS A 308 1.72 20.61 0.61
N VAL A 309 1.49 19.54 -0.16
CA VAL A 309 2.12 18.23 -0.03
C VAL A 309 2.60 17.78 -1.39
N SER A 310 3.76 17.13 -1.45
CA SER A 310 4.27 16.53 -2.69
C SER A 310 4.87 15.15 -2.43
N ALA A 311 5.11 14.41 -3.49
CA ALA A 311 5.72 13.10 -3.48
C ALA A 311 7.04 13.14 -4.26
N VAL A 312 8.11 12.58 -3.69
CA VAL A 312 9.36 12.36 -4.43
C VAL A 312 9.11 11.27 -5.47
N LYS A 313 9.19 11.63 -6.75
CA LYS A 313 8.86 10.73 -7.87
C LYS A 313 9.73 9.48 -7.86
N GLU A 314 11.02 9.67 -7.58
CA GLU A 314 12.05 8.62 -7.54
C GLU A 314 11.89 7.64 -6.37
N ALA A 315 10.98 7.91 -5.42
CA ALA A 315 10.70 7.05 -4.27
C ALA A 315 9.23 6.57 -4.22
N CYS A 316 8.37 7.09 -5.11
CA CYS A 316 6.95 6.80 -5.09
C CYS A 316 6.64 5.58 -5.97
N ILE A 317 5.98 4.59 -5.40
CA ILE A 317 5.50 3.40 -6.14
C ILE A 317 4.06 3.54 -6.63
N TYR A 318 3.45 4.72 -6.44
CA TYR A 318 2.06 4.99 -6.83
C TYR A 318 1.05 3.96 -6.31
N CYS A 319 1.24 3.45 -5.09
CA CYS A 319 0.38 2.41 -4.53
C CYS A 319 -1.03 2.93 -4.20
N GLY A 320 -1.19 4.20 -3.81
CA GLY A 320 -2.49 4.79 -3.43
C GLY A 320 -2.76 4.87 -1.92
N ALA A 321 -1.85 4.41 -1.06
CA ALA A 321 -2.06 4.47 0.40
C ALA A 321 -2.32 5.89 0.92
N CYS A 322 -1.64 6.89 0.36
CA CYS A 322 -1.82 8.30 0.75
C CYS A 322 -3.19 8.88 0.34
N GLU A 323 -3.78 8.38 -0.74
CA GLU A 323 -5.13 8.75 -1.21
C GLU A 323 -6.18 8.21 -0.24
N GLU A 324 -6.12 6.90 0.07
CA GLU A 324 -7.08 6.25 0.99
C GLU A 324 -6.96 6.78 2.44
N ALA A 325 -5.75 7.13 2.88
CA ALA A 325 -5.53 7.71 4.20
C ALA A 325 -5.96 9.16 4.34
N CYS A 326 -6.26 9.86 3.24
CA CYS A 326 -6.61 11.27 3.26
C CYS A 326 -8.07 11.46 3.73
N PRO A 327 -8.33 12.09 4.90
CA PRO A 327 -9.69 12.28 5.39
C PRO A 327 -10.51 13.27 4.57
N VAL A 328 -9.83 14.17 3.84
CA VAL A 328 -10.44 15.27 3.07
C VAL A 328 -10.31 15.09 1.55
N GLU A 329 -9.83 13.91 1.11
CA GLU A 329 -9.68 13.57 -0.32
C GLU A 329 -8.91 14.66 -1.09
N ALA A 330 -7.80 15.13 -0.50
CA ALA A 330 -6.96 16.16 -1.09
C ALA A 330 -5.93 15.62 -2.08
N LEU A 331 -5.63 14.32 -2.05
CA LEU A 331 -4.63 13.66 -2.89
C LEU A 331 -5.32 12.61 -3.78
N GLU A 332 -4.86 12.50 -5.01
CA GLU A 332 -5.26 11.48 -5.98
C GLU A 332 -4.00 10.84 -6.58
N VAL A 333 -3.96 9.51 -6.68
CA VAL A 333 -2.86 8.77 -7.32
C VAL A 333 -3.29 8.28 -8.70
N ARG A 334 -2.73 8.91 -9.74
CA ARG A 334 -3.01 8.60 -11.15
C ARG A 334 -1.93 7.67 -11.70
N ARG A 335 -2.34 6.45 -12.10
CA ARG A 335 -1.43 5.44 -12.68
C ARG A 335 -1.59 5.42 -14.19
N LYS A 336 -0.50 5.65 -14.92
CA LYS A 336 -0.47 5.67 -16.39
C LYS A 336 -0.09 4.31 -16.95
N HIS A 337 0.92 3.69 -16.35
CA HIS A 337 1.43 2.39 -16.76
C HIS A 337 1.65 1.47 -15.56
N MET A 338 1.63 0.17 -15.81
CA MET A 338 2.02 -0.85 -14.87
C MET A 338 2.91 -1.88 -15.56
N ARG A 339 3.82 -2.48 -14.82
CA ARG A 339 4.67 -3.57 -15.28
C ARG A 339 4.00 -4.88 -14.91
N ILE A 340 3.72 -5.70 -15.91
CA ILE A 340 3.11 -7.02 -15.71
C ILE A 340 4.10 -8.06 -16.22
N GLU A 341 4.54 -8.93 -15.34
CA GLU A 341 5.22 -10.15 -15.74
C GLU A 341 4.17 -11.13 -16.28
N LYS A 342 4.35 -11.57 -17.53
CA LYS A 342 3.34 -12.38 -18.21
C LYS A 342 3.28 -13.78 -17.62
N GLY A 343 2.09 -14.18 -17.19
CA GLY A 343 1.83 -15.55 -16.79
C GLY A 343 1.84 -16.51 -17.98
N ARG A 344 2.25 -17.76 -17.75
CA ARG A 344 2.30 -18.81 -18.78
C ARG A 344 0.93 -19.44 -19.08
N ALA A 345 -0.08 -19.17 -18.26
CA ALA A 345 -1.41 -19.76 -18.39
C ALA A 345 -2.24 -19.19 -19.56
N PRO A 346 -3.09 -20.01 -20.22
CA PRO A 346 -3.96 -19.54 -21.31
C PRO A 346 -4.92 -18.40 -20.94
N TRP A 347 -5.28 -18.29 -19.66
CA TRP A 347 -6.20 -17.28 -19.13
C TRP A 347 -5.49 -16.04 -18.54
N SER A 348 -4.17 -15.91 -18.70
CA SER A 348 -3.41 -14.74 -18.21
C SER A 348 -3.98 -13.42 -18.74
N ALA A 349 -4.48 -13.40 -19.98
CA ALA A 349 -5.10 -12.21 -20.57
C ALA A 349 -6.32 -11.71 -19.77
N SER A 350 -7.16 -12.63 -19.27
CA SER A 350 -8.31 -12.25 -18.44
C SER A 350 -7.87 -11.65 -17.10
N TYR A 351 -6.75 -12.12 -16.53
CA TYR A 351 -6.23 -11.57 -15.27
C TYR A 351 -5.67 -10.16 -15.47
N GLU A 352 -4.96 -9.94 -16.58
CA GLU A 352 -4.45 -8.62 -16.96
C GLU A 352 -5.57 -7.56 -17.10
N GLU A 353 -6.77 -7.96 -17.57
CA GLU A 353 -7.92 -7.05 -17.62
C GLU A 353 -8.36 -6.56 -16.24
N PHE A 354 -8.29 -7.41 -15.21
CA PHE A 354 -8.58 -6.98 -13.84
C PHE A 354 -7.54 -5.99 -13.33
N PHE A 355 -6.26 -6.18 -13.66
CA PHE A 355 -5.21 -5.23 -13.28
C PHE A 355 -5.44 -3.87 -13.94
N LYS A 356 -5.79 -3.83 -15.23
CA LYS A 356 -6.04 -2.57 -15.95
C LYS A 356 -7.09 -1.66 -15.30
N LYS A 357 -7.99 -2.18 -14.46
CA LYS A 357 -8.95 -1.38 -13.67
C LYS A 357 -8.30 -0.32 -12.77
N VAL A 358 -7.04 -0.50 -12.38
CA VAL A 358 -6.33 0.47 -11.52
C VAL A 358 -5.67 1.63 -12.28
N LEU A 359 -5.64 1.55 -13.62
CA LEU A 359 -5.05 2.57 -14.48
C LEU A 359 -6.04 3.72 -14.72
N GLU A 360 -5.51 4.92 -14.82
CA GLU A 360 -6.25 6.11 -15.19
C GLU A 360 -6.86 5.94 -16.59
N GLY A 361 -8.12 6.36 -16.75
CA GLY A 361 -8.81 6.30 -18.03
C GLY A 361 -9.29 4.90 -18.47
N TYR A 362 -9.10 3.86 -17.66
CA TYR A 362 -9.63 2.53 -17.95
C TYR A 362 -11.16 2.57 -18.14
N ARG A 363 -11.61 1.98 -19.25
CA ARG A 363 -13.03 1.76 -19.54
C ARG A 363 -13.22 0.27 -19.77
N ALA A 364 -14.14 -0.34 -19.03
CA ALA A 364 -14.48 -1.74 -19.24
C ALA A 364 -14.86 -1.96 -20.71
N PRO A 365 -14.31 -2.98 -21.38
CA PRO A 365 -14.73 -3.31 -22.73
C PRO A 365 -16.24 -3.55 -22.73
N ARG A 366 -16.95 -2.98 -23.71
CA ARG A 366 -18.36 -3.30 -23.89
C ARG A 366 -18.42 -4.76 -24.32
N GLY A 367 -18.98 -5.62 -23.47
CA GLY A 367 -19.13 -7.03 -23.80
C GLY A 367 -19.83 -7.16 -25.15
N GLU A 368 -19.25 -7.92 -26.06
CA GLU A 368 -19.95 -8.32 -27.27
C GLU A 368 -21.13 -9.19 -26.82
N LEU A 369 -22.35 -8.81 -27.18
CA LEU A 369 -23.49 -9.70 -27.06
C LEU A 369 -23.18 -10.90 -27.96
N TYR A 370 -22.78 -12.02 -27.37
CA TYR A 370 -22.81 -13.29 -28.08
C TYR A 370 -24.27 -13.54 -28.44
N ALA A 371 -24.63 -13.20 -29.68
CA ALA A 371 -25.96 -13.45 -30.21
C ALA A 371 -26.15 -14.97 -30.32
N ARG A 372 -26.58 -15.61 -29.23
CA ARG A 372 -27.16 -16.95 -29.33
C ARG A 372 -28.52 -16.79 -29.99
N LYS A 373 -28.68 -17.34 -31.20
CA LYS A 373 -30.02 -17.64 -31.71
C LYS A 373 -30.60 -18.72 -30.80
N VAL A 374 -31.42 -18.29 -29.85
CA VAL A 374 -32.27 -19.20 -29.08
C VAL A 374 -33.58 -19.29 -29.85
N GLU A 375 -33.78 -20.39 -30.57
CA GLU A 375 -35.09 -20.71 -31.13
C GLU A 375 -35.94 -21.29 -30.00
N LEU A 376 -36.74 -20.44 -29.37
CA LEU A 376 -37.77 -20.91 -28.44
C LEU A 376 -38.95 -21.43 -29.27
N PRO A 377 -39.47 -22.64 -28.99
CA PRO A 377 -40.74 -23.05 -29.56
C PRO A 377 -41.80 -22.05 -29.10
N THR A 378 -42.47 -21.42 -30.07
CA THR A 378 -43.58 -20.50 -29.80
C THR A 378 -44.77 -21.32 -29.34
N GLU A 379 -44.89 -21.54 -28.03
CA GLU A 379 -46.14 -22.02 -27.45
C GLU A 379 -47.17 -20.88 -27.51
N GLU A 380 -48.33 -21.14 -28.09
CA GLU A 380 -49.45 -20.20 -28.02
C GLU A 380 -49.86 -20.03 -26.56
N TYR A 381 -49.57 -18.85 -26.01
CA TYR A 381 -50.02 -18.49 -24.67
C TYR A 381 -51.54 -18.41 -24.67
N VAL A 382 -52.18 -19.41 -24.08
CA VAL A 382 -53.60 -19.35 -23.73
C VAL A 382 -53.68 -18.74 -22.33
N PRO A 383 -54.12 -17.47 -22.18
CA PRO A 383 -54.29 -16.90 -20.86
C PRO A 383 -55.23 -17.79 -20.04
N PRO A 384 -54.90 -18.08 -18.78
CA PRO A 384 -55.82 -18.81 -17.92
C PRO A 384 -57.15 -18.05 -17.85
N PRO A 385 -58.30 -18.75 -17.81
CA PRO A 385 -59.59 -18.09 -17.71
C PRO A 385 -59.61 -17.18 -16.48
N PRO A 386 -60.25 -16.00 -16.57
CA PRO A 386 -60.35 -15.09 -15.44
C PRO A 386 -60.92 -15.84 -14.25
N ARG A 387 -60.26 -15.71 -13.09
CA ARG A 387 -60.73 -16.36 -11.86
C ARG A 387 -62.16 -15.87 -11.59
N PRO A 388 -63.11 -16.76 -11.26
CA PRO A 388 -64.45 -16.34 -10.90
C PRO A 388 -64.36 -15.42 -9.69
N ILE A 389 -65.07 -14.29 -9.75
CA ILE A 389 -65.18 -13.37 -8.63
C ILE A 389 -65.89 -14.14 -7.51
N PRO A 390 -65.29 -14.27 -6.31
CA PRO A 390 -65.94 -14.96 -5.21
C PRO A 390 -67.28 -14.28 -4.87
N PRO A 391 -68.32 -15.04 -4.55
CA PRO A 391 -69.61 -14.46 -4.19
C PRO A 391 -69.45 -13.58 -2.94
N LEU A 392 -70.22 -12.49 -2.89
CA LEU A 392 -70.23 -11.60 -1.73
C LEU A 392 -70.60 -12.41 -0.47
N PRO A 393 -69.86 -12.27 0.64
CA PRO A 393 -70.18 -12.96 1.88
C PRO A 393 -71.60 -12.61 2.38
N ALA A 394 -72.26 -13.54 3.04
CA ALA A 394 -73.54 -13.29 3.68
C ALA A 394 -73.42 -12.12 4.68
N GLY A 395 -74.28 -11.10 4.54
CA GLY A 395 -74.25 -9.89 5.38
C GLY A 395 -73.32 -8.77 4.90
N PHE A 396 -72.64 -8.93 3.75
CA PHE A 396 -71.80 -7.87 3.17
C PHE A 396 -72.55 -6.54 2.99
N GLU A 397 -73.80 -6.60 2.52
CA GLU A 397 -74.62 -5.38 2.32
C GLU A 397 -74.91 -4.65 3.64
N LEU A 398 -75.10 -5.40 4.74
CA LEU A 398 -75.32 -4.83 6.06
C LEU A 398 -74.05 -4.16 6.61
N VAL A 399 -72.90 -4.83 6.44
CA VAL A 399 -71.59 -4.28 6.84
C VAL A 399 -71.29 -3.03 6.02
N LYS A 400 -71.49 -3.08 4.71
CA LYS A 400 -71.30 -1.94 3.80
C LYS A 400 -72.15 -0.75 4.23
N ARG A 401 -73.44 -0.95 4.55
CA ARG A 401 -74.32 0.12 5.04
C ARG A 401 -73.81 0.75 6.34
N ARG A 402 -73.41 -0.08 7.31
CA ARG A 402 -72.87 0.40 8.60
C ARG A 402 -71.55 1.16 8.45
N VAL A 403 -70.69 0.70 7.55
CA VAL A 403 -69.41 1.38 7.24
C VAL A 403 -69.68 2.72 6.56
N GLU A 404 -70.60 2.79 5.60
CA GLU A 404 -70.98 4.04 4.95
C GLU A 404 -71.61 5.05 5.94
N GLU A 405 -72.45 4.58 6.87
CA GLU A 405 -72.98 5.40 7.98
C GLU A 405 -71.85 5.89 8.89
N ALA A 406 -70.91 5.02 9.28
CA ALA A 406 -69.75 5.39 10.09
C ALA A 406 -68.86 6.43 9.39
N ILE A 407 -68.57 6.27 8.10
CA ILE A 407 -67.75 7.20 7.31
C ILE A 407 -68.35 8.61 7.31
N LYS A 408 -69.69 8.73 7.20
CA LYS A 408 -70.37 10.04 7.27
C LYS A 408 -70.17 10.73 8.62
N ILE A 409 -70.15 9.97 9.71
CA ILE A 409 -69.96 10.52 11.07
C ILE A 409 -68.52 11.00 11.26
N PHE A 410 -67.55 10.28 10.69
CA PHE A 410 -66.15 10.71 10.62
C PHE A 410 -65.93 11.93 9.69
N ALA A 411 -66.95 12.50 9.04
CA ALA A 411 -66.79 13.79 8.36
C ALA A 411 -66.56 14.96 9.34
N SER A 412 -67.07 14.85 10.58
CA SER A 412 -66.92 15.90 11.60
C SER A 412 -65.51 15.94 12.20
N PRO A 413 -64.82 17.09 12.22
CA PRO A 413 -63.50 17.23 12.85
C PRO A 413 -63.52 16.87 14.34
N LYS A 414 -64.61 17.20 15.05
CA LYS A 414 -64.79 16.90 16.48
C LYS A 414 -64.78 15.39 16.75
N VAL A 415 -65.44 14.61 15.90
CA VAL A 415 -65.50 13.14 16.01
C VAL A 415 -64.13 12.51 15.75
N ARG A 416 -63.39 12.98 14.73
CA ARG A 416 -62.02 12.50 14.46
C ARG A 416 -61.10 12.73 15.66
N ILE A 417 -61.12 13.93 16.23
CA ILE A 417 -60.29 14.30 17.38
C ILE A 417 -60.63 13.43 18.60
N LEU A 418 -61.91 13.17 18.87
CA LEU A 418 -62.34 12.31 19.97
C LEU A 418 -61.91 10.85 19.77
N PHE A 419 -61.98 10.35 18.54
CA PHE A 419 -61.55 9.00 18.18
C PHE A 419 -60.02 8.84 18.29
N GLU A 420 -59.24 9.78 17.75
CA GLU A 420 -57.77 9.77 17.84
C GLU A 420 -57.25 9.89 19.28
N ARG A 421 -57.99 10.58 20.15
CA ARG A 421 -57.68 10.68 21.58
C ARG A 421 -58.10 9.46 22.41
N GLY A 422 -58.80 8.49 21.82
CA GLY A 422 -59.29 7.30 22.53
C GLY A 422 -60.41 7.55 23.54
N ASP A 423 -61.06 8.73 23.52
CA ASP A 423 -62.15 9.10 24.43
C ASP A 423 -63.49 8.52 23.91
N LEU A 424 -63.59 7.18 23.97
CA LEU A 424 -64.69 6.39 23.41
C LEU A 424 -66.03 6.62 24.15
N GLU A 425 -66.01 7.09 25.38
CA GLU A 425 -67.22 7.40 26.16
C GLU A 425 -67.90 8.67 25.66
N ARG A 426 -67.12 9.74 25.40
CA ARG A 426 -67.65 10.97 24.79
C ARG A 426 -68.03 10.78 23.34
N LEU A 427 -67.25 9.97 22.62
CA LEU A 427 -67.62 9.55 21.27
C LEU A 427 -69.00 8.87 21.29
N ARG A 428 -69.22 7.87 22.16
CA ARG A 428 -70.51 7.17 22.28
C ARG A 428 -71.68 8.09 22.66
N LYS A 429 -71.47 9.08 23.54
CA LYS A 429 -72.53 10.04 23.91
C LYS A 429 -72.97 10.92 22.74
N GLU A 430 -72.05 11.30 21.86
CA GLU A 430 -72.38 12.02 20.62
C GLU A 430 -73.03 11.10 19.57
N PHE A 431 -72.76 9.78 19.63
CA PHE A 431 -73.40 8.76 18.78
C PHE A 431 -74.85 8.43 19.20
N SER A 432 -75.22 8.51 20.48
CA SER A 432 -76.55 8.12 21.01
C SER A 432 -77.72 9.06 20.68
N GLY A 433 -77.52 10.06 19.81
CA GLY A 433 -78.56 10.99 19.34
C GLY A 433 -79.00 10.76 17.88
N VAL A 434 -78.52 9.71 17.22
CA VAL A 434 -78.89 9.36 15.84
C VAL A 434 -79.37 7.91 15.86
N GLU A 435 -80.69 7.72 15.84
CA GLU A 435 -81.33 6.41 15.63
C GLU A 435 -81.11 5.88 14.20
#